data_AF-A0A4S2QPR5-F1
#
_entry.id   AF-A0A4S2QPR5-F1
#
_cell.length_a   1.000
_cell.length_b   1.000
_cell.length_c   1.000
_cell.angle_alpha   90.00
_cell.angle_beta   90.00
_cell.angle_gamma   90.00
#
_symmetry.space_group_name_H-M   'P 1'
#
loop_
_entity.id
_entity.type
_entity.pdbx_description
1 polymer ?
#
loop_
_entity_poly.entity_id
_entity_poly.type
_entity_poly.pdbx_seq_one_letter_code
_entity_poly.pdbx_strand_id
1 'polypeptide(L)'
;MTGLPGSGKLSTAIVLSSMINAVIVSGLEYNKTSKEARDRIYNTTHVMFQAIEAYPIDSKNYIFVDELIKNNDYNIRIYNSVVELSKKMSTKILPIVLRCNPLILQERTISKKQRKNRKVTNINSIKFREEDLFVPQNAIEVENSNMSIKEVAEEIVSQMYKLG
;
A
#
# COMPACT_ATOMS: atom_id res chain seq x y z
N MET A 1 3.97 2.08 -0.95
CA MET A 1 3.90 1.02 0.07
C MET A 1 2.95 -0.07 -0.41
N THR A 2 3.42 -1.31 -0.43
CA THR A 2 2.62 -2.49 -0.80
C THR A 2 2.76 -3.62 0.21
N GLY A 3 1.97 -4.68 0.05
CA GLY A 3 1.79 -5.75 1.03
C GLY A 3 0.42 -6.42 0.89
N LEU A 4 0.25 -7.60 1.47
CA LEU A 4 -1.01 -8.33 1.42
C LEU A 4 -2.14 -7.66 2.22
N PRO A 5 -3.42 -8.01 2.00
CA PRO A 5 -4.53 -7.53 2.82
C PRO A 5 -4.31 -7.86 4.29
N GLY A 6 -4.48 -6.88 5.17
CA GLY A 6 -4.24 -7.05 6.62
C GLY A 6 -2.80 -6.83 7.08
N SER A 7 -1.85 -6.55 6.17
CA SER A 7 -0.44 -6.30 6.54
C SER A 7 -0.21 -4.96 7.25
N GLY A 8 -1.23 -4.13 7.40
CA GLY A 8 -1.13 -2.84 8.09
C GLY A 8 -0.78 -1.65 7.20
N LYS A 9 -0.68 -1.80 5.87
CA LYS A 9 -0.29 -0.73 4.92
C LYS A 9 -0.89 0.65 5.22
N LEU A 10 -2.23 0.74 5.27
CA LEU A 10 -2.92 2.01 5.50
C LEU A 10 -2.67 2.56 6.91
N SER A 11 -2.67 1.69 7.92
CA SER A 11 -2.39 2.09 9.30
C SER A 11 -0.96 2.61 9.44
N THR A 12 0.01 1.94 8.84
CA THR A 12 1.41 2.39 8.79
C THR A 12 1.53 3.70 8.01
N ALA A 13 0.86 3.84 6.87
CA ALA A 13 0.86 5.07 6.09
C ALA A 13 0.33 6.27 6.89
N ILE A 14 -0.71 6.10 7.71
CA ILE A 14 -1.28 7.15 8.59
C ILE A 14 -0.27 7.59 9.67
N VAL A 15 0.44 6.65 10.28
CA VAL A 15 1.45 7.01 11.29
C VAL A 15 2.67 7.66 10.60
N LEU A 16 3.12 7.08 9.49
CA LEU A 16 4.26 7.57 8.73
C LEU A 16 4.01 8.97 8.15
N SER A 17 2.79 9.26 7.65
CA SER A 17 2.47 10.56 7.06
C SER A 17 2.71 11.72 8.02
N SER A 18 2.44 11.51 9.31
CA SER A 18 2.69 12.50 10.35
C SER A 18 4.19 12.66 10.66
N MET A 19 4.96 11.58 10.55
CA MET A 19 6.41 11.59 10.82
C MET A 19 7.22 12.30 9.72
N ILE A 20 6.80 12.16 8.46
CA ILE A 20 7.55 12.70 7.30
C ILE A 20 6.82 13.83 6.57
N ASN A 21 5.72 14.35 7.13
CA ASN A 21 4.84 15.34 6.49
C ASN A 21 4.47 14.95 5.05
N ALA A 22 3.67 13.88 4.91
CA ALA A 22 3.29 13.33 3.62
C ALA A 22 1.77 13.28 3.41
N VAL A 23 1.34 13.36 2.15
CA VAL A 23 -0.04 13.09 1.75
C VAL A 23 -0.18 11.62 1.36
N ILE A 24 -1.23 10.96 1.86
CA ILE A 24 -1.53 9.57 1.52
C ILE A 24 -2.39 9.54 0.27
N VAL A 25 -1.94 8.79 -0.73
CA VAL A 25 -2.65 8.52 -1.97
C VAL A 25 -3.00 7.04 -2.00
N SER A 26 -4.26 6.71 -1.75
CA SER A 26 -4.74 5.33 -1.81
C SER A 26 -5.67 5.16 -2.99
N GLY A 27 -5.37 4.19 -3.87
CA GLY A 27 -6.39 3.61 -4.71
C GLY A 27 -7.39 2.90 -3.81
N LEU A 28 -8.68 3.23 -3.90
CA LEU A 28 -9.71 2.58 -3.07
C LEU A 28 -9.71 1.07 -3.32
N GLU A 29 -9.66 0.27 -2.24
CA GLU A 29 -9.70 -1.19 -2.24
C GLU A 29 -10.89 -1.72 -3.05
N TYR A 30 -10.68 -2.36 -4.21
CA TYR A 30 -11.75 -3.15 -4.84
C TYR A 30 -11.26 -4.46 -5.44
N ASN A 31 -11.41 -5.51 -4.62
CA ASN A 31 -11.44 -6.88 -5.05
C ASN A 31 -12.82 -7.18 -5.71
N LYS A 32 -12.81 -7.61 -6.99
CA LYS A 32 -13.95 -8.06 -7.83
C LYS A 32 -14.77 -6.98 -8.58
N THR A 33 -14.13 -6.18 -9.41
CA THR A 33 -14.82 -5.30 -10.36
C THR A 33 -14.59 -5.73 -11.82
N SER A 34 -15.59 -5.49 -12.67
CA SER A 34 -15.53 -5.68 -14.12
C SER A 34 -14.39 -4.87 -14.74
N LYS A 35 -13.96 -5.22 -15.96
CA LYS A 35 -12.92 -4.47 -16.69
C LYS A 35 -13.21 -2.96 -16.73
N GLU A 36 -14.44 -2.58 -17.02
CA GLU A 36 -14.88 -1.17 -17.04
C GLU A 36 -14.67 -0.45 -15.71
N ALA A 37 -14.94 -1.12 -14.59
CA ALA A 37 -14.74 -0.52 -13.28
C ALA A 37 -13.24 -0.42 -12.92
N ARG A 38 -12.39 -1.34 -13.38
CA ARG A 38 -10.92 -1.18 -13.28
C ARG A 38 -10.43 -0.01 -14.12
N ASP A 39 -10.94 0.15 -15.35
CA ASP A 39 -10.56 1.25 -16.23
C ASP A 39 -11.00 2.61 -15.65
N ARG A 40 -12.19 2.69 -15.04
CA ARG A 40 -12.63 3.90 -14.31
C ARG A 40 -11.72 4.22 -13.12
N ILE A 41 -11.33 3.22 -12.34
CA ILE A 41 -10.41 3.40 -11.20
C ILE A 41 -9.05 3.88 -11.71
N TYR A 42 -8.51 3.26 -12.76
CA TYR A 42 -7.28 3.71 -13.39
C TYR A 42 -7.37 5.17 -13.81
N ASN A 43 -8.47 5.58 -14.44
CA ASN A 43 -8.71 6.96 -14.82
C ASN A 43 -8.78 7.88 -13.59
N THR A 44 -9.45 7.50 -12.50
CA THR A 44 -9.48 8.28 -11.26
C THR A 44 -8.08 8.43 -10.64
N THR A 45 -7.31 7.34 -10.58
CA THR A 45 -5.92 7.38 -10.10
C THR A 45 -5.05 8.26 -10.99
N HIS A 46 -5.24 8.20 -12.31
CA HIS A 46 -4.50 9.03 -13.26
C HIS A 46 -4.86 10.52 -13.11
N VAL A 47 -6.14 10.84 -12.90
CA VAL A 47 -6.59 12.21 -12.58
C VAL A 47 -5.95 12.70 -11.28
N MET A 48 -5.84 11.85 -10.26
CA MET A 48 -5.11 12.22 -9.03
C MET A 48 -3.63 12.48 -9.31
N PHE A 49 -2.97 11.69 -10.15
CA PHE A 49 -1.57 11.95 -10.52
C PHE A 49 -1.41 13.27 -11.26
N GLN A 50 -2.31 13.59 -12.18
CA GLN A 50 -2.33 14.89 -12.87
C GLN A 50 -2.57 16.05 -11.91
N ALA A 51 -3.44 15.87 -10.90
CA ALA A 51 -3.67 16.89 -9.88
C ALA A 51 -2.42 17.12 -9.01
N ILE A 52 -1.71 16.05 -8.64
CA ILE A 52 -0.44 16.13 -7.90
C ILE A 52 0.64 16.83 -8.73
N GLU A 53 0.71 16.54 -10.04
CA GLU A 53 1.64 17.19 -10.97
C GLU A 53 1.34 18.69 -11.12
N ALA A 54 0.07 19.06 -11.30
CA ALA A 54 -0.35 20.44 -11.54
C ALA A 54 -0.39 21.31 -10.27
N TYR A 55 -0.64 20.70 -9.11
CA TYR A 55 -0.77 21.38 -7.83
C TYR A 55 0.09 20.69 -6.77
N PRO A 56 1.42 20.85 -6.82
CA PRO A 56 2.27 20.34 -5.76
C PRO A 56 1.85 20.98 -4.44
N ILE A 57 1.31 20.15 -3.55
CA ILE A 57 0.94 20.55 -2.19
C ILE A 57 2.24 20.86 -1.42
N ASP A 58 2.20 21.76 -0.44
CA ASP A 58 3.34 22.11 0.43
C ASP A 58 3.97 20.91 1.18
N SER A 59 3.33 19.74 1.15
CA SER A 59 3.91 18.49 1.65
C SER A 59 5.00 18.00 0.72
N LYS A 60 6.22 17.81 1.24
CA LYS A 60 7.39 17.37 0.47
C LYS A 60 7.33 15.90 0.03
N ASN A 61 6.37 15.12 0.52
CA ASN A 61 6.33 13.66 0.37
C ASN A 61 4.93 13.14 0.02
N TYR A 62 4.86 12.05 -0.75
CA TYR A 62 3.62 11.36 -1.09
C TYR A 62 3.74 9.86 -0.75
N ILE A 63 2.73 9.30 -0.10
CA ILE A 63 2.68 7.87 0.24
C ILE A 63 1.59 7.21 -0.60
N PHE A 64 2.00 6.51 -1.65
CA PHE A 64 1.09 5.67 -2.44
C PHE A 64 0.88 4.32 -1.73
N VAL A 65 -0.38 3.92 -1.52
CA VAL A 65 -0.73 2.64 -0.90
C VAL A 65 -1.54 1.79 -1.87
N ASP A 66 -1.04 0.59 -2.19
CA ASP A 66 -1.73 -0.36 -3.07
C ASP A 66 -1.30 -1.81 -2.80
N GLU A 67 -2.08 -2.79 -3.27
CA GLU A 67 -1.76 -4.21 -3.29
C GLU A 67 -1.21 -4.58 -4.67
N LEU A 68 0.12 -4.69 -4.78
CA LEU A 68 0.79 -5.01 -6.03
C LEU A 68 1.05 -6.51 -6.08
N ILE A 69 0.27 -7.22 -6.90
CA ILE A 69 0.40 -8.66 -7.08
C ILE A 69 1.36 -8.96 -8.25
N LYS A 70 2.20 -9.97 -8.08
CA LYS A 70 3.13 -10.44 -9.11
C LYS A 70 2.36 -10.95 -10.32
N ASN A 71 2.88 -10.71 -11.52
CA ASN A 71 2.26 -11.07 -12.80
C ASN A 71 0.86 -10.44 -13.02
N ASN A 72 0.53 -9.37 -12.30
CA ASN A 72 -0.68 -8.60 -12.55
C ASN A 72 -0.32 -7.32 -13.34
N ASP A 73 -0.61 -7.34 -14.64
CA ASP A 73 -0.32 -6.21 -15.55
C ASP A 73 -0.92 -4.89 -15.07
N TYR A 74 -2.09 -4.92 -14.43
CA TYR A 74 -2.71 -3.72 -13.89
C TYR A 74 -1.88 -3.13 -12.75
N ASN A 75 -1.42 -3.97 -11.81
CA ASN A 75 -0.58 -3.50 -10.71
C ASN A 75 0.77 -2.97 -11.20
N ILE A 76 1.37 -3.62 -12.20
CA ILE A 76 2.62 -3.16 -12.82
C ILE A 76 2.41 -1.79 -13.49
N ARG A 77 1.29 -1.58 -14.20
CA ARG A 77 0.95 -0.29 -14.82
C ARG A 77 0.74 0.83 -13.80
N ILE A 78 0.09 0.54 -12.67
CA ILE A 78 -0.07 1.51 -11.57
C ILE A 78 1.30 1.88 -11.00
N TYR A 79 2.15 0.90 -10.70
CA TYR A 79 3.50 1.17 -10.20
C TYR A 79 4.33 2.01 -11.18
N ASN A 80 4.30 1.67 -12.48
CA ASN A 80 5.02 2.41 -13.51
C ASN A 80 4.51 3.86 -13.63
N SER A 81 3.20 4.09 -13.52
CA SER A 81 2.64 5.44 -13.49
C SER A 81 3.16 6.27 -12.31
N VAL A 82 3.35 5.66 -11.13
CA VAL A 82 3.96 6.34 -9.97
C VAL A 82 5.43 6.67 -10.24
N VAL A 83 6.18 5.77 -10.88
CA VAL A 83 7.59 6.02 -11.28
C VAL A 83 7.68 7.14 -12.31
N GLU A 84 6.77 7.21 -13.28
CA GLU A 84 6.73 8.28 -14.26
C GLU A 84 6.40 9.63 -13.61
N LEU A 85 5.43 9.66 -12.69
CA LEU A 85 5.11 10.86 -11.91
C LEU A 85 6.32 11.34 -11.11
N SER A 86 7.06 10.44 -10.46
CA SER A 86 8.24 10.83 -9.69
C SER A 86 9.34 11.45 -10.57
N LYS A 87 9.53 10.93 -11.79
CA LYS A 87 10.46 11.51 -12.78
C LYS A 87 10.04 12.93 -13.18
N LYS A 88 8.76 13.13 -13.51
CA LYS A 88 8.23 14.44 -13.88
C LYS A 88 8.37 15.47 -12.77
N MET A 89 8.14 15.05 -11.52
CA MET A 89 8.29 15.90 -10.34
C MET A 89 9.74 16.03 -9.85
N SER A 90 10.71 15.39 -10.52
CA SER A 90 12.10 15.31 -10.06
C SER A 90 12.25 14.81 -8.60
N THR A 91 11.44 13.84 -8.21
CA THR A 91 11.44 13.23 -6.87
C THR A 91 12.01 11.80 -6.89
N LYS A 92 12.59 11.39 -5.75
CA LYS A 92 13.04 10.01 -5.54
C LYS A 92 11.84 9.13 -5.20
N ILE A 93 11.81 7.91 -5.75
CA ILE A 93 10.85 6.88 -5.35
C ILE A 93 11.50 5.91 -4.36
N LEU A 94 10.79 5.59 -3.28
CA LEU A 94 11.19 4.58 -2.31
C LEU A 94 10.11 3.50 -2.20
N PRO A 95 10.28 2.35 -2.87
CA PRO A 95 9.34 1.25 -2.73
C PRO A 95 9.47 0.62 -1.34
N ILE A 96 8.33 0.40 -0.68
CA ILE A 96 8.26 -0.26 0.63
C ILE A 96 7.31 -1.44 0.51
N VAL A 97 7.77 -2.63 0.89
CA VAL A 97 7.00 -3.88 0.91
C VAL A 97 6.84 -4.32 2.36
N LEU A 98 5.60 -4.37 2.84
CA LEU A 98 5.28 -4.94 4.14
C LEU A 98 5.05 -6.44 3.98
N ARG A 99 5.98 -7.22 4.54
CA ARG A 99 5.84 -8.66 4.73
C ARG A 99 5.14 -8.89 6.06
N CYS A 100 4.30 -9.92 6.12
CA CYS A 100 3.63 -10.34 7.33
C CYS A 100 3.31 -11.83 7.19
N ASN A 101 3.46 -12.57 8.29
CA ASN A 101 3.16 -13.98 8.35
C ASN A 101 1.69 -14.23 7.97
N PRO A 102 1.40 -15.19 7.07
CA PRO A 102 0.03 -15.52 6.66
C PRO A 102 -0.94 -15.81 7.82
N LEU A 103 -0.48 -16.47 8.89
CA LEU A 103 -1.29 -16.76 10.07
C LEU A 103 -1.71 -15.47 10.79
N ILE A 104 -0.78 -14.54 10.98
CA ILE A 104 -1.04 -13.25 11.62
C ILE A 104 -1.94 -12.37 10.74
N LEU A 105 -1.74 -12.39 9.42
CA LEU A 105 -2.64 -11.73 8.47
C LEU A 105 -4.07 -12.28 8.58
N GLN A 106 -4.21 -13.59 8.76
CA GLN A 106 -5.49 -14.25 8.93
C GLN A 106 -6.19 -13.81 10.22
N GLU A 107 -5.49 -13.83 11.34
CA GLU A 107 -6.00 -13.36 12.63
C GLU A 107 -6.45 -11.89 12.58
N ARG A 108 -5.64 -11.01 11.98
CA ARG A 108 -5.96 -9.59 11.80
C ARG A 108 -7.20 -9.40 10.92
N THR A 109 -7.34 -10.18 9.86
CA THR A 109 -8.49 -10.12 8.96
C THR A 109 -9.77 -10.61 9.64
N ILE A 110 -9.69 -11.71 10.40
CA ILE A 110 -10.80 -12.24 11.21
C ILE A 110 -11.24 -11.19 12.23
N SER A 111 -10.29 -10.66 13.00
CA SER A 111 -10.55 -9.66 14.05
C SER A 111 -11.23 -8.40 13.48
N LYS A 112 -10.78 -7.90 12.33
CA LYS A 112 -11.39 -6.73 11.65
C LYS A 112 -12.83 -7.03 11.21
N LYS A 113 -13.12 -8.24 10.72
CA LYS A 113 -14.47 -8.65 10.32
C LYS A 113 -15.40 -8.86 11.53
N GLN A 114 -14.91 -9.46 12.61
CA GLN A 114 -15.68 -9.62 13.86
C GLN A 114 -16.06 -8.27 14.48
N ARG A 115 -15.13 -7.29 14.47
CA ARG A 115 -15.41 -5.92 14.93
C ARG A 115 -16.47 -5.21 14.08
N LYS A 116 -16.52 -5.47 12.77
CA LYS A 116 -17.54 -4.92 11.86
C LYS A 116 -18.87 -5.65 11.93
N ASN A 117 -18.86 -6.98 12.10
CA ASN A 117 -20.03 -7.85 12.10
C ASN A 117 -20.02 -8.74 13.35
N ARG A 118 -20.82 -8.38 14.37
CA ARG A 118 -20.96 -9.11 15.65
C ARG A 118 -21.47 -10.58 15.52
N LYS A 119 -21.75 -11.08 14.31
CA LYS A 119 -22.39 -12.39 14.02
C LYS A 119 -21.58 -13.32 13.10
N VAL A 120 -20.28 -13.08 12.85
CA VAL A 120 -19.49 -13.97 11.98
C VAL A 120 -18.98 -15.18 12.76
N THR A 121 -19.67 -16.31 12.64
CA THR A 121 -19.33 -17.60 13.26
C THR A 121 -18.57 -18.57 12.34
N ASN A 122 -18.52 -18.33 11.02
CA ASN A 122 -17.92 -19.29 10.08
C ASN A 122 -16.58 -18.82 9.50
N ILE A 123 -15.52 -19.07 10.27
CA ILE A 123 -14.13 -18.64 10.04
C ILE A 123 -13.45 -19.46 8.91
N ASN A 124 -13.94 -20.68 8.65
CA ASN A 124 -13.36 -21.64 7.70
C ASN A 124 -13.49 -21.25 6.21
N SER A 125 -14.15 -20.13 5.89
CA SER A 125 -14.35 -19.66 4.51
C SER A 125 -13.31 -18.64 4.03
N ILE A 126 -12.39 -18.20 4.90
CA ILE A 126 -11.36 -17.23 4.53
C ILE A 126 -10.24 -17.97 3.78
N LYS A 127 -10.39 -18.10 2.46
CA LYS A 127 -9.28 -18.50 1.58
C LYS A 127 -8.23 -17.39 1.61
N PHE A 128 -7.12 -17.63 2.30
CA PHE A 128 -5.92 -16.84 2.12
C PHE A 128 -5.37 -17.13 0.73
N ARG A 129 -5.16 -16.07 -0.04
CA ARG A 129 -4.52 -16.20 -1.34
C ARG A 129 -3.03 -16.30 -1.11
N GLU A 130 -2.42 -17.38 -1.56
CA GLU A 130 -0.98 -17.48 -1.76
C GLU A 130 -0.61 -16.70 -3.03
N GLU A 131 -0.92 -15.40 -3.04
CA GLU A 131 -0.49 -14.53 -4.13
C GLU A 131 0.87 -13.94 -3.77
N ASP A 132 1.84 -14.16 -4.66
CA ASP A 132 3.14 -13.51 -4.57
C ASP A 132 2.96 -11.99 -4.75
N LEU A 133 3.54 -11.21 -3.85
CA LEU A 133 3.64 -9.76 -4.04
C LEU A 133 4.64 -9.43 -5.16
N PHE A 134 4.31 -8.42 -5.95
CA PHE A 134 5.27 -7.74 -6.81
C PHE A 134 6.23 -6.94 -5.93
N VAL A 135 7.53 -7.21 -6.07
CA VAL A 135 8.60 -6.54 -5.34
C VAL A 135 9.37 -5.66 -6.31
N PRO A 136 9.21 -4.32 -6.23
CA PRO A 136 10.00 -3.42 -7.05
C PRO A 136 11.50 -3.51 -6.75
N GLN A 137 12.33 -3.17 -7.73
CA GLN A 137 13.78 -3.09 -7.52
C GLN A 137 14.11 -2.04 -6.44
N ASN A 138 15.09 -2.36 -5.59
CA ASN A 138 15.52 -1.53 -4.45
C ASN A 138 14.42 -1.26 -3.40
N ALA A 139 13.42 -2.15 -3.31
CA ALA A 139 12.42 -2.04 -2.28
C ALA A 139 13.02 -2.27 -0.89
N ILE A 140 12.59 -1.48 0.09
CA ILE A 140 12.73 -1.82 1.50
C ILE A 140 11.67 -2.85 1.84
N GLU A 141 12.10 -4.03 2.27
CA GLU A 141 11.20 -5.05 2.79
C GLU A 141 11.19 -5.00 4.32
N VAL A 142 10.02 -4.74 4.90
CA VAL A 142 9.84 -4.73 6.36
C VAL A 142 8.99 -5.91 6.75
N GLU A 143 9.57 -6.85 7.50
CA GLU A 143 8.81 -7.93 8.12
C GLU A 143 8.17 -7.45 9.41
N ASN A 144 6.83 -7.44 9.46
CA ASN A 144 6.07 -6.73 10.48
C ASN A 144 5.09 -7.60 11.28
N SER A 145 5.25 -8.93 11.22
CA SER A 145 4.46 -9.89 11.98
C SER A 145 4.28 -9.52 13.45
N ASN A 146 5.39 -9.18 14.12
CA ASN A 146 5.43 -8.94 15.57
C ASN A 146 5.68 -7.47 15.93
N MET A 147 5.53 -6.56 14.97
CA MET A 147 5.74 -5.14 15.18
C MET A 147 4.40 -4.42 15.33
N SER A 148 4.34 -3.45 16.23
CA SER A 148 3.29 -2.44 16.25
C SER A 148 3.39 -1.54 15.02
N ILE A 149 2.28 -0.89 14.67
CA ILE A 149 2.24 0.03 13.53
C ILE A 149 3.25 1.17 13.68
N LYS A 150 3.50 1.63 14.92
CA LYS A 150 4.46 2.68 15.22
C LYS A 150 5.90 2.21 14.96
N GLU A 151 6.27 1.03 15.45
CA GLU A 151 7.60 0.45 15.21
C GLU A 151 7.86 0.24 13.71
N VAL A 152 6.84 -0.19 12.95
CA VAL A 152 6.99 -0.33 11.48
C VAL A 152 7.25 1.02 10.82
N ALA A 153 6.56 2.08 11.24
CA ALA A 153 6.78 3.42 10.70
C ALA A 153 8.18 3.95 11.08
N GLU A 154 8.61 3.73 12.32
CA GLU A 154 9.96 4.11 12.80
C GLU A 154 11.07 3.37 12.04
N GLU A 155 10.90 2.07 11.76
CA GLU A 155 11.84 1.28 10.97
C GLU A 155 11.95 1.81 9.53
N ILE A 156 10.82 2.15 8.90
CA ILE A 156 10.81 2.76 7.57
C ILE A 156 11.61 4.07 7.57
N VAL A 157 11.35 4.94 8.55
CA VAL A 157 12.06 6.23 8.67
C VAL A 157 13.57 6.01 8.90
N SER A 158 13.94 5.06 9.74
CA SER A 158 15.34 4.66 9.97
C SER A 158 16.03 4.25 8.67
N GLN A 159 15.37 3.44 7.83
CA GLN A 159 15.92 3.03 6.54
C GLN A 159 15.94 4.16 5.51
N MET A 160 14.96 5.07 5.51
CA MET A 160 14.98 6.27 4.67
C MET A 160 16.24 7.11 4.90
N TYR A 161 16.65 7.31 6.16
CA TYR A 161 17.86 8.07 6.50
C TYR A 161 19.16 7.36 6.13
N LYS A 162 19.18 6.02 6.04
CA LYS A 162 20.35 5.26 5.60
C LYS A 162 20.58 5.33 4.09
N LEU A 163 19.53 5.65 3.32
CA LEU A 163 19.55 5.72 1.86
C LEU A 163 19.65 7.16 1.32
N GLY A 164 19.53 8.16 2.20
CA GLY A 164 19.59 9.58 1.89
C GLY A 164 21.00 10.13 1.90
#